data_AF-A0A8S7IES7-F1
#
_entry.id   AF-A0A8S7IES7-F1
#
_cell.length_a   1.000
_cell.length_b   1.000
_cell.length_c   1.000
_cell.angle_alpha   90.00
_cell.angle_beta   90.00
_cell.angle_gamma   90.00
#
_symmetry.space_group_name_H-M   'P 1'
#
loop_
_entity.id
_entity.type
_entity.pdbx_description
1 polymer ?
#
loop_
_entity_poly.entity_id
_entity_poly.type
_entity_poly.pdbx_seq_one_letter_code
_entity_poly.pdbx_strand_id
1 'polypeptide(L)'
;MNEVYVIAGGEWLRNNLNAIAAFMGTRTWDSIEKIALTLSVVAVAFMWVQRHNVMDLLGWVAVFVLISLLVNVRTSVQIIDNSDLVQVHRVDNVPVGLAMPLSLTTRIGHAMVVSYEMIFTQPDSVTYSKTGMLFGANLIVKSTD
;
A
#
# COMPACT_ATOMS: atom_id res chain seq x y z
N MET A 1 -7.72 -7.94 -0.07
CA MET A 1 -6.64 -7.42 0.80
C MET A 1 -5.74 -6.56 -0.06
N ASN A 2 -5.40 -5.33 0.37
CA ASN A 2 -4.58 -4.40 -0.42
C ASN A 2 -3.12 -4.57 -0.01
N GLU A 3 -2.27 -4.95 -0.96
CA GLU A 3 -0.83 -5.17 -0.71
C GLU A 3 -0.03 -3.92 -1.06
N VAL A 4 0.94 -3.62 -0.22
CA VAL A 4 1.89 -2.51 -0.39
C VAL A 4 3.29 -3.08 -0.33
N TYR A 5 4.06 -2.86 -1.38
CA TYR A 5 5.43 -3.36 -1.51
C TYR A 5 6.44 -2.30 -1.10
N VAL A 6 7.40 -2.67 -0.25
CA VAL A 6 8.47 -1.80 0.21
C VAL A 6 9.81 -2.55 0.10
N ILE A 7 10.86 -1.85 -0.32
CA ILE A 7 12.20 -2.44 -0.50
C ILE A 7 12.95 -2.49 0.84
N ALA A 8 12.72 -1.52 1.73
CA ALA A 8 13.19 -1.50 3.11
C ALA A 8 12.34 -0.54 3.96
N GLY A 9 12.07 -0.88 5.22
CA GLY A 9 11.37 -0.02 6.17
C GLY A 9 9.88 -0.31 6.34
N GLY A 10 9.48 -1.58 6.14
CA GLY A 10 8.10 -2.03 6.37
C GLY A 10 7.57 -1.68 7.77
N GLU A 11 8.40 -1.79 8.79
CA GLU A 11 8.06 -1.42 10.18
C GLU A 11 7.76 0.08 10.34
N TRP A 12 8.53 0.95 9.68
CA TRP A 12 8.29 2.39 9.71
C TRP A 12 6.96 2.74 9.05
N LEU A 13 6.67 2.16 7.88
CA LEU A 13 5.41 2.38 7.18
C LEU A 13 4.22 1.84 8.00
N ARG A 14 4.39 0.66 8.62
CA ARG A 14 3.39 0.08 9.54
C ARG A 14 3.04 1.05 10.65
N ASN A 15 4.04 1.59 11.34
CA ASN A 15 3.84 2.48 12.47
C ASN A 15 3.16 3.79 12.05
N ASN A 16 3.49 4.34 10.88
CA ASN A 16 2.82 5.51 10.33
C ASN A 16 1.34 5.23 10.00
N LEU A 17 1.04 4.15 9.27
CA LEU A 17 -0.34 3.80 8.93
C LEU A 17 -1.17 3.50 10.18
N ASN A 18 -0.58 2.85 11.18
CA ASN A 18 -1.24 2.56 12.45
C ASN A 18 -1.49 3.85 13.26
N ALA A 19 -0.54 4.80 13.26
CA ALA A 19 -0.74 6.10 13.90
C ALA A 19 -1.89 6.90 13.25
N ILE A 20 -1.97 6.88 11.91
CA ILE A 20 -3.09 7.49 11.16
C ILE A 20 -4.40 6.81 11.53
N ALA A 21 -4.46 5.48 11.50
CA ALA A 21 -5.66 4.72 11.84
C ALA A 21 -6.12 4.99 13.28
N ALA A 22 -5.19 5.08 14.23
CA ALA A 22 -5.47 5.41 15.62
C ALA A 22 -5.99 6.85 15.77
N PHE A 23 -5.34 7.83 15.13
CA PHE A 23 -5.76 9.23 15.16
C PHE A 23 -7.18 9.40 14.60
N MET A 24 -7.49 8.75 13.48
CA MET A 24 -8.80 8.81 12.85
C MET A 24 -9.89 8.06 13.63
N GLY A 25 -9.53 7.24 14.61
CA GLY A 25 -10.47 6.63 15.55
C GLY A 25 -10.76 7.50 16.78
N THR A 26 -10.15 8.69 16.90
CA THR A 26 -10.34 9.57 18.06
C THR A 26 -11.59 10.43 17.93
N ARG A 27 -12.16 10.83 19.07
CA ARG A 27 -13.25 11.83 19.12
C ARG A 27 -12.88 13.17 18.47
N THR A 28 -11.59 13.53 18.50
CA THR A 28 -11.09 14.74 17.84
C THR A 28 -11.28 14.66 16.33
N TRP A 29 -11.01 13.50 15.73
CA TRP A 29 -11.27 13.27 14.32
C TRP A 29 -12.76 13.41 13.98
N ASP A 30 -13.65 12.80 14.77
CA ASP A 30 -15.10 12.94 14.58
C ASP A 30 -15.56 14.41 14.63
N SER A 31 -14.97 15.22 15.52
CA SER A 31 -15.24 16.65 15.60
C SER A 31 -14.75 17.39 14.35
N ILE A 32 -13.55 17.07 13.86
CA ILE A 32 -12.99 17.66 12.62
C ILE A 32 -13.89 17.33 11.43
N GLU A 33 -14.33 16.08 11.30
CA GLU A 33 -15.22 15.64 10.22
C GLU A 33 -16.55 16.41 10.25
N LYS A 34 -17.17 16.57 11.43
CA LYS A 34 -18.41 17.34 11.57
C LYS A 34 -18.23 18.81 11.22
N ILE A 35 -17.13 19.44 11.64
CA ILE A 35 -16.81 20.82 11.28
C ILE A 35 -16.66 20.94 9.76
N ALA A 36 -15.87 20.06 9.13
CA ALA A 36 -15.68 20.05 7.68
C ALA A 36 -17.01 19.85 6.92
N LEU A 37 -17.87 18.95 7.39
CA LEU A 37 -19.20 18.73 6.82
C LEU A 37 -20.05 19.99 6.89
N THR A 38 -20.13 20.63 8.05
CA THR A 38 -20.92 21.86 8.23
C THR A 38 -20.44 23.00 7.32
N LEU A 39 -19.12 23.18 7.21
CA LEU A 39 -18.54 24.18 6.31
C LEU A 39 -18.82 23.87 4.83
N SER A 40 -18.78 22.60 4.43
CA SER A 40 -19.10 22.17 3.08
C SER A 40 -20.55 22.50 2.69
N VAL A 41 -21.50 22.27 3.62
CA VAL A 41 -22.92 22.60 3.41
C VAL A 41 -23.13 24.12 3.29
N VAL A 42 -22.45 24.91 4.12
CA VAL A 42 -22.51 26.38 4.03
C VAL A 42 -21.94 26.88 2.70
N ALA A 43 -20.81 26.31 2.26
CA ALA A 43 -20.20 26.66 0.98
C ALA A 43 -21.13 26.39 -0.22
N VAL A 44 -21.79 25.22 -0.27
CA VAL A 44 -22.74 24.93 -1.36
C VAL A 44 -23.99 25.79 -1.29
N ALA A 45 -24.48 26.13 -0.10
CA ALA A 45 -25.60 27.06 0.05
C ALA A 45 -25.24 28.45 -0.52
N PHE A 46 -24.03 28.94 -0.25
CA PHE A 46 -23.55 30.20 -0.82
C PHE A 46 -23.40 30.13 -2.36
N MET A 47 -22.84 29.04 -2.88
CA MET A 47 -22.75 28.82 -4.34
C MET A 47 -24.13 28.79 -5.00
N TRP A 48 -25.12 28.16 -4.36
CA TRP A 48 -26.49 28.10 -4.84
C TRP A 48 -27.12 29.49 -4.94
N VAL A 49 -27.00 30.32 -3.90
CA VAL A 49 -27.54 31.68 -3.89
C VAL A 49 -26.94 32.55 -5.00
N GLN A 50 -25.71 32.30 -5.42
CA GLN A 50 -25.09 33.06 -6.52
C GLN A 50 -25.51 32.55 -7.90
N ARG A 51 -25.53 31.23 -8.09
CA ARG A 51 -25.59 30.63 -9.43
C ARG A 51 -26.95 30.04 -9.79
N HIS A 52 -27.74 29.63 -8.80
CA HIS A 52 -29.03 28.94 -8.97
C HIS A 52 -28.97 27.77 -9.97
N ASN A 53 -27.81 27.12 -10.05
CA ASN A 53 -27.53 26.07 -11.02
C ASN A 53 -27.57 24.70 -10.35
N VAL A 54 -28.51 23.86 -10.78
CA VAL A 54 -28.68 22.49 -10.27
C VAL A 54 -27.47 21.59 -10.58
N MET A 55 -26.72 21.88 -11.65
CA MET A 55 -25.55 21.08 -12.01
C MET A 55 -24.40 21.26 -11.01
N ASP A 56 -24.25 22.46 -10.44
CA ASP A 56 -23.25 22.75 -9.41
C ASP A 56 -23.59 22.00 -8.11
N LEU A 57 -24.88 21.89 -7.77
CA LEU A 57 -25.35 21.12 -6.62
C LEU A 57 -25.10 19.61 -6.80
N LEU A 58 -25.42 19.07 -7.99
CA LEU A 58 -25.14 17.66 -8.31
C LEU A 58 -23.64 17.35 -8.29
N GLY A 59 -22.82 18.24 -8.85
CA GLY A 59 -21.36 18.13 -8.81
C GLY A 59 -20.84 18.13 -7.37
N TRP A 60 -21.36 19.02 -6.51
CA TRP A 60 -21.01 19.04 -5.09
C TRP A 60 -21.40 17.75 -4.37
N VAL A 61 -22.61 17.22 -4.59
CA VAL A 61 -23.03 15.93 -4.00
C VAL A 61 -22.09 14.81 -4.44
N ALA A 62 -21.75 14.74 -5.73
CA ALA A 62 -20.85 13.72 -6.25
C ALA A 62 -19.46 13.78 -5.60
N VAL A 63 -18.88 14.99 -5.50
CA VAL A 63 -17.58 15.20 -4.84
C VAL A 63 -17.66 14.88 -3.34
N PHE A 64 -18.73 15.29 -2.67
CA PHE A 64 -18.94 15.03 -1.25
C PHE A 64 -19.03 13.53 -0.96
N VAL A 65 -19.81 12.78 -1.76
CA VAL A 65 -19.90 11.32 -1.65
C VAL A 65 -18.55 10.68 -1.91
N LEU A 66 -17.83 11.11 -2.96
CA LEU A 66 -16.51 10.57 -3.28
C LEU A 66 -15.53 10.76 -2.12
N ILE A 67 -15.39 11.98 -1.60
CA ILE A 67 -14.47 12.26 -0.48
C ILE A 67 -14.89 11.46 0.76
N SER A 68 -16.20 11.40 1.05
CA SER A 68 -16.72 10.62 2.18
C SER A 68 -16.35 9.15 2.06
N LEU A 69 -16.45 8.55 0.87
CA LEU A 69 -16.04 7.17 0.64
C LEU A 69 -14.53 6.99 0.85
N LEU A 70 -13.71 7.91 0.33
CA LEU A 70 -12.25 7.81 0.45
C LEU A 70 -11.76 7.94 1.90
N VAL A 71 -12.41 8.77 2.71
CA VAL A 71 -11.99 9.06 4.08
C VAL A 71 -12.59 8.06 5.08
N ASN A 72 -13.86 7.71 4.93
CA ASN A 72 -14.58 6.91 5.92
C ASN A 72 -14.57 5.42 5.66
N VAL A 73 -14.44 4.97 4.40
CA VAL A 73 -14.32 3.53 4.12
C VAL A 73 -12.93 3.07 4.53
N ARG A 74 -12.89 2.00 5.31
CA ARG A 74 -11.69 1.46 5.93
C ARG A 74 -11.33 0.12 5.29
N THR A 75 -10.05 -0.09 5.03
CA THR A 75 -9.52 -1.32 4.46
C THR A 75 -8.26 -1.74 5.20
N SER A 76 -7.96 -3.04 5.14
CA SER A 76 -6.74 -3.62 5.69
C SER A 76 -5.65 -3.60 4.63
N VAL A 77 -4.46 -3.12 5.04
CA VAL A 77 -3.25 -3.07 4.21
C VAL A 77 -2.26 -4.09 4.72
N GLN A 78 -1.73 -4.91 3.80
CA GLN A 78 -0.59 -5.78 4.06
C GLN A 78 0.65 -5.14 3.47
N ILE A 79 1.68 -4.98 4.29
CA ILE A 79 2.98 -4.47 3.86
C ILE A 79 3.88 -5.68 3.65
N ILE A 80 4.42 -5.80 2.45
CA ILE A 80 5.38 -6.82 2.04
C ILE A 80 6.73 -6.12 1.93
N ASP A 81 7.66 -6.47 2.81
CA ASP A 81 9.02 -5.97 2.78
C ASP A 81 9.92 -6.98 2.06
N ASN A 82 10.48 -6.58 0.91
CA ASN A 82 11.33 -7.46 0.11
C ASN A 82 12.72 -7.68 0.73
N SER A 83 13.14 -6.85 1.70
CA SER A 83 14.39 -7.02 2.44
C SER A 83 14.28 -7.94 3.65
N ASP A 84 13.07 -8.08 4.21
CA ASP A 84 12.79 -8.96 5.35
C ASP A 84 11.56 -9.83 5.07
N LEU A 85 11.80 -10.97 4.42
CA LEU A 85 10.76 -11.92 4.02
C LEU A 85 10.12 -12.67 5.20
N VAL A 86 10.66 -12.52 6.42
CA VAL A 86 10.21 -13.25 7.61
C VAL A 86 9.07 -12.51 8.32
N GLN A 87 9.00 -11.18 8.20
CA GLN A 87 7.98 -10.37 8.88
C GLN A 87 6.83 -9.96 7.96
N VAL A 88 5.63 -10.43 8.28
CA VAL A 88 4.40 -9.97 7.65
C VAL A 88 3.82 -8.81 8.45
N HIS A 89 3.96 -7.59 7.93
CA HIS A 89 3.39 -6.41 8.56
C HIS A 89 1.95 -6.19 8.04
N ARG A 90 0.98 -6.07 8.96
CA ARG A 90 -0.42 -5.80 8.63
C ARG A 90 -0.92 -4.60 9.43
N VAL A 91 -1.68 -3.72 8.77
CA VAL A 91 -2.35 -2.59 9.40
C VAL A 91 -3.83 -2.61 9.00
N ASP A 92 -4.70 -2.64 10.00
CA ASP A 92 -6.14 -2.57 9.80
C ASP A 92 -6.64 -1.11 9.93
N ASN A 93 -7.88 -0.86 9.50
CA ASN A 93 -8.56 0.43 9.65
C ASN A 93 -7.93 1.63 8.89
N VAL A 94 -7.23 1.38 7.79
CA VAL A 94 -6.63 2.43 6.95
C VAL A 94 -7.69 3.01 5.99
N PRO A 95 -7.81 4.34 5.82
CA PRO A 95 -8.71 4.93 4.83
C PRO A 95 -8.41 4.45 3.42
N VAL A 96 -9.46 4.12 2.66
CA VAL A 96 -9.35 3.69 1.26
C VAL A 96 -8.65 4.75 0.40
N GLY A 97 -8.87 6.03 0.69
CA GLY A 97 -8.22 7.15 -0.01
C GLY A 97 -6.70 7.18 0.10
N LEU A 98 -6.14 6.59 1.16
CA LEU A 98 -4.70 6.43 1.31
C LEU A 98 -4.24 5.05 0.83
N ALA A 99 -4.97 4.00 1.20
CA ALA A 99 -4.60 2.63 0.93
C ALA A 99 -4.61 2.29 -0.58
N MET A 100 -5.59 2.79 -1.34
CA MET A 100 -5.73 2.46 -2.76
C MET A 100 -4.58 3.04 -3.63
N PRO A 101 -4.27 4.35 -3.57
CA PRO A 101 -3.14 4.88 -4.34
C PRO A 101 -1.82 4.25 -3.91
N LEU A 102 -1.60 4.09 -2.60
CA LEU A 102 -0.37 3.48 -2.06
C LEU A 102 -0.17 2.05 -2.58
N SER A 103 -1.22 1.23 -2.53
CA SER A 103 -1.19 -0.15 -3.03
C SER A 103 -0.98 -0.20 -4.54
N LEU A 104 -1.68 0.65 -5.30
CA LEU A 104 -1.57 0.68 -6.76
C LEU A 104 -0.15 1.08 -7.19
N THR A 105 0.38 2.17 -6.65
CA THR A 105 1.71 2.68 -7.03
C THR A 105 2.80 1.68 -6.67
N THR A 106 2.74 1.08 -5.48
CA THR A 106 3.76 0.11 -5.05
C THR A 106 3.66 -1.22 -5.78
N ARG A 107 2.45 -1.68 -6.14
CA ARG A 107 2.25 -2.84 -7.01
C ARG A 107 2.87 -2.64 -8.39
N ILE A 108 2.63 -1.48 -9.01
CA ILE A 108 3.20 -1.15 -10.32
C ILE A 108 4.72 -1.08 -10.22
N GLY A 109 5.26 -0.37 -9.21
CA GLY A 109 6.70 -0.27 -9.00
C GLY A 109 7.36 -1.62 -8.76
N HIS A 110 6.73 -2.48 -7.96
CA HIS A 110 7.20 -3.84 -7.73
C HIS A 110 7.20 -4.67 -9.01
N ALA A 111 6.13 -4.64 -9.80
CA ALA A 111 6.06 -5.33 -11.08
C ALA A 111 7.16 -4.86 -12.05
N MET A 112 7.46 -3.55 -12.05
CA MET A 112 8.56 -2.99 -12.84
C MET A 112 9.93 -3.50 -12.36
N VAL A 113 10.20 -3.48 -11.05
CA VAL A 113 11.45 -3.99 -10.47
C VAL A 113 11.64 -5.48 -10.80
N VAL A 114 10.62 -6.29 -10.56
CA VAL A 114 10.65 -7.72 -10.88
C VAL A 114 10.88 -7.95 -12.38
N SER A 115 10.25 -7.15 -13.26
CA SER A 115 10.47 -7.27 -14.70
C SER A 115 11.90 -6.92 -15.12
N TYR A 116 12.50 -5.92 -14.46
CA TYR A 116 13.90 -5.55 -14.68
C TYR A 116 14.84 -6.66 -14.20
N GLU A 117 14.60 -7.20 -13.01
CA GLU A 117 15.36 -8.32 -12.46
C GLU A 117 15.30 -9.53 -13.39
N MET A 118 14.14 -9.91 -13.93
CA MET A 118 14.02 -11.03 -14.88
C MET A 118 14.87 -10.87 -16.15
N ILE A 119 15.03 -9.63 -16.64
CA ILE A 119 15.83 -9.36 -17.85
C ILE A 119 17.33 -9.36 -17.53
N PHE A 120 17.71 -8.88 -16.34
CA PHE A 120 19.09 -8.71 -15.92
C PHE A 120 19.58 -9.80 -14.94
N THR A 121 18.81 -10.86 -14.69
CA THR A 121 19.30 -11.99 -13.89
C THR A 121 20.50 -12.61 -14.60
N GLN A 122 21.64 -12.60 -13.93
CA GLN A 122 22.83 -13.28 -14.41
C GLN A 122 22.57 -14.79 -14.43
N PRO A 123 22.72 -15.48 -15.59
CA PRO A 123 22.50 -16.92 -15.66
C PRO A 123 23.71 -17.65 -15.08
N ASP A 124 23.98 -17.58 -13.76
CA ASP A 124 25.21 -18.19 -13.24
C ASP A 124 25.21 -18.56 -11.75
N SER A 125 24.22 -19.32 -11.30
CA SER A 125 24.33 -20.10 -10.05
C SER A 125 23.98 -21.58 -10.17
N VAL A 126 23.48 -22.02 -11.33
CA VAL A 126 23.18 -23.45 -11.57
C VAL A 126 24.41 -24.22 -12.08
N THR A 127 25.43 -23.54 -12.61
CA THR A 127 26.63 -24.19 -13.17
C THR A 127 27.58 -24.71 -12.09
N TYR A 128 27.63 -24.08 -10.90
CA TYR A 128 28.50 -24.54 -9.81
C TYR A 128 27.96 -25.77 -9.05
N SER A 129 26.65 -26.04 -9.10
CA SER A 129 26.06 -27.21 -8.43
C SER A 129 26.24 -28.51 -9.22
N LYS A 130 26.53 -28.46 -10.53
CA LYS A 130 26.59 -29.66 -11.36
C LYS A 130 27.96 -30.33 -11.41
N THR A 131 29.05 -29.61 -11.15
CA THR A 131 30.42 -30.17 -11.15
C THR A 131 31.03 -30.32 -9.75
N GLY A 132 30.58 -29.56 -8.75
CA GLY A 132 31.10 -29.65 -7.38
C GLY A 132 30.77 -30.94 -6.64
N MET A 133 29.55 -31.49 -6.82
CA MET A 133 29.14 -32.75 -6.18
C MET A 133 29.85 -33.98 -6.76
N LEU A 134 30.28 -33.94 -8.02
CA LEU A 134 31.04 -35.03 -8.66
C LEU A 134 32.49 -35.09 -8.16
N PHE A 135 33.09 -33.96 -7.78
CA PHE A 135 34.42 -33.93 -7.18
C PHE A 135 34.42 -34.51 -5.77
N GLY A 136 33.41 -34.16 -4.95
CA GLY A 136 33.22 -34.73 -3.61
C GLY A 136 32.92 -36.24 -3.63
N ALA A 137 32.10 -36.71 -4.58
CA ALA A 137 31.81 -38.13 -4.74
C ALA A 137 33.05 -38.95 -5.14
N ASN A 138 33.94 -38.41 -5.99
CA ASN A 138 35.17 -39.11 -6.38
C ASN A 138 36.23 -39.21 -5.26
N LEU A 139 36.28 -38.25 -4.32
CA LEU A 139 37.17 -38.34 -3.16
C LEU A 139 36.75 -39.44 -2.19
N ILE A 140 35.44 -39.59 -1.95
CA ILE A 140 34.90 -40.63 -1.05
C ILE A 140 35.14 -42.02 -1.65
N VAL A 141 34.88 -42.19 -2.95
CA VAL A 141 35.12 -43.45 -3.67
C VAL A 141 36.61 -43.83 -3.67
N LYS A 142 37.54 -42.88 -3.80
CA LYS A 142 38.98 -43.15 -3.71
C LYS A 142 39.53 -43.37 -2.29
N SER A 143 38.77 -43.04 -1.25
CA SER A 143 39.17 -43.25 0.14
C SER A 143 38.69 -44.58 0.74
N THR A 144 37.85 -45.32 -0.01
CA THR A 144 37.26 -46.59 0.43
C THR A 144 37.93 -47.80 -0.24
N ASP A 145 39.11 -47.61 -0.84
CA ASP A 145 39.96 -48.65 -1.44
C ASP A 145 41.34 -48.63 -0.75
#